data_AF-E1IIH4-F1
#
_entry.id   AF-E1IIH4-F1
#
_cell.length_a   1.000
_cell.length_b   1.000
_cell.length_c   1.000
_cell.angle_alpha   90.00
_cell.angle_beta   90.00
_cell.angle_gamma   90.00
#
_symmetry.space_group_name_H-M   'P 1'
#
loop_
_entity.id
_entity.type
_entity.pdbx_description
1 polymer ?
#
loop_
_entity_poly.entity_id
_entity_poly.type
_entity_poly.pdbx_seq_one_letter_code
_entity_poly.pdbx_strand_id
1 'polypeptide(L)'
;MHQMSRRLGRLVYLTAPLALTFVGIVLLSLGVAYLFIHAYRTIEGLPPILSVLTLQFIPRLWRGILLLAVGLGVVGYGLWRLSDLVVIPVDEHTQSPDGELVVGFQQAERPRQVVVLSGGAGMLVLANLGVRVEKMTCIVPIHDPVEYYYRAAGLFNFQNVYYVVPTPTPLDVLAVLDDGQQVDVRHVALNPALAERHVERLLLRDPAAAQTPLPRVVAETIRDADAIILGPGSLFESVLPNMLLDEFRQAVAKSHARKIYICNLMTEPGRTTGFGVGDHLRMIKRYAGFSPDYVLVNAQRIDPEVHRLYAAANQSPVYLAPEEYEETAVLAGDRDSQRRLVIEGSVVIEADLASSVIQYTATLENPNQSRAVRVLRHDGEKLTATILELLRRT
;
A
#
# COMPACT_ATOMS: atom_id res chain seq x y z
N MET A 1 17.20 4.88 -13.70
CA MET A 1 18.12 4.32 -14.73
C MET A 1 18.36 2.82 -14.63
N HIS A 2 18.38 2.20 -13.43
CA HIS A 2 18.68 0.77 -13.25
C HIS A 2 17.52 -0.21 -13.63
N GLN A 3 16.27 0.26 -13.69
CA GLN A 3 15.13 -0.53 -14.18
C GLN A 3 15.04 -0.56 -15.73
N MET A 4 15.55 0.48 -16.40
CA MET A 4 15.62 0.53 -17.88
C MET A 4 16.65 -0.47 -18.41
N SER A 5 17.80 -0.59 -17.76
CA SER A 5 18.85 -1.56 -18.14
C SER A 5 18.40 -3.02 -17.95
N ARG A 6 17.64 -3.32 -16.88
CA ARG A 6 17.07 -4.67 -16.65
C ARG A 6 15.98 -5.06 -17.65
N ARG A 7 15.21 -4.10 -18.18
CA ARG A 7 14.19 -4.38 -19.22
C ARG A 7 14.82 -4.49 -20.62
N LEU A 8 15.84 -3.71 -20.94
CA LEU A 8 16.66 -3.88 -22.15
C LEU A 8 17.34 -5.25 -22.19
N GLY A 9 17.74 -5.79 -21.03
CA GLY A 9 18.24 -7.17 -20.91
C GLY A 9 17.24 -8.25 -21.36
N ARG A 10 15.91 -7.99 -21.29
CA ARG A 10 14.89 -8.94 -21.77
C ARG A 10 14.73 -8.96 -23.30
N LEU A 11 15.03 -7.86 -23.97
CA LEU A 11 15.05 -7.79 -25.44
C LEU A 11 16.16 -8.65 -26.04
N VAL A 12 17.28 -8.82 -25.33
CA VAL A 12 18.39 -9.69 -25.77
C VAL A 12 17.94 -11.15 -25.92
N TYR A 13 17.01 -11.62 -25.08
CA TYR A 13 16.48 -12.99 -25.16
C TYR A 13 15.47 -13.21 -26.31
N LEU A 14 14.97 -12.14 -26.93
CA LEU A 14 14.07 -12.22 -28.10
C LEU A 14 14.82 -12.30 -29.43
N THR A 15 16.11 -11.92 -29.46
CA THR A 15 16.88 -11.87 -30.71
C THR A 15 17.13 -13.27 -31.31
N ALA A 16 17.43 -14.25 -30.48
CA ALA A 16 17.67 -15.63 -30.90
C ALA A 16 16.43 -16.32 -31.52
N PRO A 17 15.23 -16.32 -30.90
CA PRO A 17 14.04 -16.89 -31.53
C PRO A 17 13.57 -16.11 -32.77
N LEU A 18 13.75 -14.79 -32.81
CA LEU A 18 13.48 -14.02 -34.04
C LEU A 18 14.44 -14.38 -35.17
N ALA A 19 15.73 -14.52 -34.88
CA ALA A 19 16.72 -14.93 -35.89
C ALA A 19 16.43 -16.35 -36.40
N LEU A 20 16.04 -17.26 -35.51
CA LEU A 20 15.69 -18.64 -35.90
C LEU A 20 14.43 -18.70 -36.78
N THR A 21 13.39 -17.94 -36.43
CA THR A 21 12.17 -17.84 -37.25
C THR A 21 12.45 -17.18 -38.60
N PHE A 22 13.28 -16.14 -38.64
CA PHE A 22 13.72 -15.51 -39.89
C PHE A 22 14.47 -16.51 -40.80
N VAL A 23 15.45 -17.25 -40.25
CA VAL A 23 16.18 -18.28 -41.00
C VAL A 23 15.22 -19.37 -41.50
N GLY A 24 14.25 -19.80 -40.69
CA GLY A 24 13.23 -20.76 -41.09
C GLY A 24 12.37 -20.29 -42.27
N ILE A 25 11.93 -19.03 -42.26
CA ILE A 25 11.14 -18.43 -43.34
C ILE A 25 11.96 -18.34 -44.64
N VAL A 26 13.24 -17.97 -44.56
CA VAL A 26 14.14 -17.91 -45.73
C VAL A 26 14.32 -19.29 -46.35
N LEU A 27 14.58 -20.32 -45.55
CA LEU A 27 14.73 -21.70 -46.02
C LEU A 27 13.44 -22.24 -46.65
N LEU A 28 12.29 -21.97 -46.03
CA LEU A 28 10.98 -22.37 -46.56
C LEU A 28 10.68 -21.66 -47.89
N SER A 29 10.94 -20.36 -47.97
CA SER A 29 10.76 -19.57 -49.19
C SER A 29 11.65 -20.08 -50.33
N LEU A 30 12.91 -20.42 -50.03
CA LEU A 30 13.84 -20.98 -51.01
C LEU A 30 13.40 -22.38 -51.47
N GLY A 31 12.94 -23.24 -50.55
CA GLY A 31 12.42 -24.57 -50.87
C GLY A 31 11.20 -24.53 -51.78
N VAL A 32 10.24 -23.65 -51.49
CA VAL A 32 9.06 -23.42 -52.35
C VAL A 32 9.49 -22.92 -53.73
N ALA A 33 10.44 -21.99 -53.81
CA ALA A 33 10.95 -21.50 -55.10
C ALA A 33 11.57 -22.62 -55.95
N TYR A 34 12.36 -23.51 -55.35
CA TYR A 34 12.92 -24.67 -56.07
C TYR A 34 11.85 -25.66 -56.53
N LEU A 35 10.84 -25.95 -55.71
CA LEU A 35 9.71 -26.80 -56.09
C LEU A 35 8.92 -26.22 -57.26
N PHE A 36 8.67 -24.91 -57.26
CA PHE A 36 8.01 -24.22 -58.38
C PHE A 36 8.85 -24.27 -59.66
N ILE A 37 10.17 -24.05 -59.57
CA ILE A 37 11.07 -24.16 -60.73
C ILE A 37 11.07 -25.59 -61.28
N HIS A 38 11.08 -26.60 -60.42
CA HIS A 38 11.02 -27.99 -60.82
C HIS A 38 9.67 -28.34 -61.47
N ALA A 39 8.54 -28.04 -60.83
CA ALA A 39 7.21 -28.27 -61.38
C ALA A 39 7.02 -27.62 -62.75
N TYR A 40 7.55 -26.39 -62.93
CA TYR A 40 7.50 -25.67 -64.19
C TYR A 40 8.39 -26.27 -65.30
N ARG A 41 9.52 -26.89 -64.94
CA ARG A 41 10.43 -27.51 -65.93
C ARG A 41 10.03 -28.92 -66.31
N THR A 42 9.31 -29.62 -65.45
CA THR A 42 9.02 -31.06 -65.61
C THR A 42 7.58 -31.33 -66.09
N ILE A 43 6.64 -30.41 -65.85
CA ILE A 43 5.22 -30.59 -66.18
C ILE A 43 4.86 -29.72 -67.39
N GLU A 44 4.62 -30.36 -68.54
CA GLU A 44 4.09 -29.69 -69.73
C GLU A 44 2.56 -29.53 -69.62
N GLY A 45 2.05 -28.32 -69.92
CA GLY A 45 0.61 -28.03 -69.93
C GLY A 45 0.05 -27.26 -68.72
N LEU A 46 0.84 -26.43 -68.05
CA LEU A 46 0.37 -25.63 -66.92
C LEU A 46 -0.70 -24.58 -67.33
N PRO A 47 -1.76 -24.37 -66.52
CA PRO A 47 -2.81 -23.39 -66.78
C PRO A 47 -2.25 -21.98 -67.03
N PRO A 48 -2.79 -21.22 -68.01
CA PRO A 48 -2.29 -19.88 -68.35
C PRO A 48 -2.37 -18.87 -67.19
N ILE A 49 -3.25 -19.10 -66.21
CA ILE A 49 -3.36 -18.31 -64.98
C ILE A 49 -2.04 -18.27 -64.19
N LEU A 50 -1.27 -19.36 -64.18
CA LEU A 50 0.01 -19.43 -63.47
C LEU A 50 1.09 -18.52 -64.08
N SER A 51 1.02 -18.25 -65.39
CA SER A 51 1.95 -17.35 -66.07
C SER A 51 1.74 -15.89 -65.66
N VAL A 52 0.48 -15.49 -65.45
CA VAL A 52 0.08 -14.16 -64.97
C VAL A 52 0.42 -14.01 -63.49
N LEU A 53 0.09 -15.02 -62.68
CA LEU A 53 0.37 -15.03 -61.23
C LEU A 53 1.87 -14.94 -60.93
N THR A 54 2.72 -15.54 -61.77
CA THR A 54 4.18 -15.51 -61.63
C THR A 54 4.88 -14.42 -62.45
N LEU A 55 4.12 -13.44 -62.95
CA LEU A 55 4.60 -12.22 -63.62
C LEU A 55 5.55 -12.51 -64.81
N GLN A 56 5.27 -13.52 -65.62
CA GLN A 56 6.20 -14.03 -66.64
C GLN A 56 6.38 -13.11 -67.85
N PHE A 57 5.47 -12.17 -68.06
CA PHE A 57 5.57 -11.15 -69.10
C PHE A 57 6.70 -10.14 -68.84
N ILE A 58 7.31 -10.17 -67.64
CA ILE A 58 8.42 -9.32 -67.23
C ILE A 58 9.74 -10.09 -67.35
N PRO A 59 10.82 -9.49 -67.93
CA PRO A 59 12.13 -10.13 -67.97
C PRO A 59 12.61 -10.57 -66.59
N ARG A 60 13.33 -11.70 -66.52
CA ARG A 60 13.69 -12.39 -65.25
C ARG A 60 14.33 -11.47 -64.21
N LEU A 61 15.22 -10.57 -64.64
CA LEU A 61 15.91 -9.61 -63.77
C LEU A 61 14.92 -8.61 -63.15
N TRP A 62 14.05 -8.02 -63.98
CA TRP A 62 13.05 -7.04 -63.55
C TRP A 62 11.99 -7.64 -62.62
N ARG A 63 11.61 -8.90 -62.84
CA ARG A 63 10.71 -9.62 -61.93
C ARG A 63 11.32 -9.82 -60.54
N GLY A 64 12.61 -10.16 -60.47
CA GLY A 64 13.33 -10.30 -59.21
C GLY A 64 13.41 -8.97 -58.45
N ILE A 65 13.74 -7.88 -59.14
CA ILE A 65 13.79 -6.53 -58.58
C ILE A 65 12.42 -6.09 -58.07
N LEU A 66 11.34 -6.34 -58.83
CA LEU A 66 9.98 -5.99 -58.44
C LEU A 66 9.55 -6.71 -57.16
N LEU A 67 9.76 -8.03 -57.08
CA LEU A 67 9.40 -8.83 -55.90
C LEU A 67 10.22 -8.41 -54.68
N LEU A 68 11.51 -8.09 -54.86
CA LEU A 68 12.37 -7.61 -53.79
C LEU A 68 11.92 -6.24 -53.28
N ALA A 69 11.56 -5.31 -54.16
CA ALA A 69 11.07 -3.99 -53.80
C ALA A 69 9.71 -4.07 -53.06
N VAL A 70 8.78 -4.88 -53.57
CA VAL A 70 7.48 -5.11 -52.91
C VAL A 70 7.67 -5.76 -51.54
N GLY A 71 8.55 -6.76 -51.43
CA GLY A 71 8.88 -7.40 -50.17
C GLY A 71 9.45 -6.43 -49.13
N LEU A 72 10.40 -5.57 -49.54
CA LEU A 72 10.97 -4.56 -48.66
C LEU A 72 9.92 -3.55 -48.19
N GLY A 73 9.01 -3.15 -49.09
CA GLY A 73 7.91 -2.24 -48.77
C GLY A 73 6.91 -2.83 -47.75
N VAL A 74 6.53 -4.10 -47.91
CA VAL A 74 5.63 -4.80 -46.97
C VAL A 74 6.29 -4.95 -45.60
N VAL A 75 7.58 -5.30 -45.54
CA VAL A 75 8.33 -5.38 -44.27
C VAL A 75 8.42 -4.02 -43.61
N GLY A 76 8.75 -2.96 -44.36
CA GLY A 76 8.81 -1.59 -43.85
C GLY A 76 7.47 -1.12 -43.29
N TYR A 77 6.38 -1.38 -44.01
CA TYR A 77 5.02 -1.07 -43.55
C TYR A 77 4.62 -1.87 -42.31
N GLY A 78 4.97 -3.17 -42.24
CA GLY A 78 4.71 -4.01 -41.07
C GLY A 78 5.46 -3.51 -39.83
N LEU A 79 6.72 -3.09 -39.98
CA LEU A 79 7.51 -2.49 -38.91
C LEU A 79 6.93 -1.14 -38.46
N TRP A 80 6.53 -0.29 -39.41
CA TRP A 80 5.89 0.99 -39.11
C TRP A 80 4.58 0.81 -38.33
N ARG A 81 3.73 -0.15 -38.75
CA ARG A 81 2.48 -0.46 -38.05
C ARG A 81 2.69 -1.08 -36.66
N LEU A 82 3.79 -1.82 -36.47
CA LEU A 82 4.17 -2.33 -35.14
C LEU A 82 4.69 -1.22 -34.22
N SER A 83 5.32 -0.18 -34.77
CA SER A 83 5.73 1.01 -33.99
C SER A 83 4.55 1.69 -33.31
N ASP A 84 3.38 1.70 -33.96
CA ASP A 84 2.16 2.28 -33.38
C ASP A 84 1.50 1.36 -32.34
N LEU A 85 1.75 0.05 -32.38
CA LEU A 85 1.27 -0.93 -31.39
C LEU A 85 2.16 -1.03 -30.13
N VAL A 86 3.37 -0.48 -30.18
CA VAL A 86 4.29 -0.38 -29.03
C VAL A 86 4.17 1.00 -28.35
N VAL A 87 3.06 1.70 -28.56
CA VAL A 87 2.64 2.73 -27.61
C VAL A 87 1.96 1.99 -26.46
N ILE A 88 2.69 1.83 -25.36
CA ILE A 88 2.11 1.42 -24.08
C ILE A 88 0.97 2.40 -23.79
N PRO A 89 -0.30 1.98 -23.78
CA PRO A 89 -1.33 2.83 -23.21
C PRO A 89 -1.04 2.89 -21.72
N VAL A 90 -0.67 4.07 -21.23
CA VAL A 90 -0.89 4.39 -19.82
C VAL A 90 -2.41 4.41 -19.69
N ASP A 91 -2.96 3.56 -18.80
CA ASP A 91 -4.40 3.36 -18.64
C ASP A 91 -5.16 4.68 -18.43
N GLU A 92 -5.65 5.27 -19.53
CA GLU A 92 -6.73 6.24 -19.54
C GLU A 92 -8.02 5.48 -19.83
N HIS A 93 -8.67 4.98 -18.78
CA HIS A 93 -10.07 4.57 -18.85
C HIS A 93 -10.85 5.20 -17.70
N THR A 94 -11.32 6.42 -17.92
CA THR A 94 -12.70 6.77 -17.56
C THR A 94 -13.18 7.85 -18.52
N GLN A 95 -13.85 7.42 -19.60
CA GLN A 95 -14.61 8.32 -20.47
C GLN A 95 -15.81 8.85 -19.67
N SER A 96 -15.89 10.17 -19.52
CA SER A 96 -17.13 10.88 -19.18
C SER A 96 -17.89 11.25 -20.46
N PRO A 97 -19.22 11.47 -20.42
CA PRO A 97 -20.08 11.45 -21.61
C PRO A 97 -20.02 12.70 -22.50
N ASP A 98 -19.34 13.77 -22.10
CA ASP A 98 -19.38 15.04 -22.82
C ASP A 98 -17.99 15.36 -23.40
N GLY A 99 -17.88 15.25 -24.72
CA GLY A 99 -16.66 15.36 -25.51
C GLY A 99 -16.06 16.77 -25.57
N GLU A 100 -15.65 17.31 -24.43
CA GLU A 100 -14.85 18.51 -24.34
C GLU A 100 -13.42 18.13 -23.93
N LEU A 101 -12.53 18.07 -24.94
CA LEU A 101 -11.12 17.77 -24.75
C LEU A 101 -10.42 19.00 -24.16
N VAL A 102 -10.57 19.21 -22.84
CA VAL A 102 -9.79 20.20 -22.10
C VAL A 102 -8.42 19.60 -21.79
N VAL A 103 -7.45 19.85 -22.68
CA VAL A 103 -6.03 19.59 -22.42
C VAL A 103 -5.52 20.69 -21.50
N GLY A 104 -5.75 20.51 -20.21
CA GLY A 104 -5.26 21.39 -19.15
C GLY A 104 -6.12 21.27 -17.90
N PHE A 105 -5.48 21.09 -16.74
CA PHE A 105 -6.06 20.97 -15.40
C PHE A 105 -6.67 19.58 -15.10
N GLN A 106 -6.30 18.81 -14.07
CA GLN A 106 -5.55 19.09 -12.84
C GLN A 106 -4.66 17.87 -12.53
N GLN A 107 -3.35 18.07 -12.35
CA GLN A 107 -2.63 17.32 -11.32
C GLN A 107 -3.25 17.76 -9.98
N ALA A 108 -4.42 17.21 -9.64
CA ALA A 108 -4.98 17.39 -8.32
C ALA A 108 -3.99 16.71 -7.36
N GLU A 109 -3.31 17.58 -6.62
CA GLU A 109 -2.24 17.36 -5.65
C GLU A 109 -2.19 15.92 -5.13
N ARG A 110 -1.16 15.16 -5.51
CA ARG A 110 -0.76 14.03 -4.66
C ARG A 110 -0.56 14.62 -3.26
N PRO A 111 -1.20 14.13 -2.19
CA PRO A 111 -0.81 14.53 -0.85
C PRO A 111 0.69 14.26 -0.74
N ARG A 112 1.44 15.32 -0.48
CA ARG A 112 2.87 15.36 -0.74
C ARG A 112 3.61 14.63 0.36
N GLN A 113 3.22 14.84 1.61
CA GLN A 113 3.95 14.32 2.76
C GLN A 113 3.01 13.76 3.81
N VAL A 114 3.06 12.44 3.98
CA VAL A 114 2.32 11.73 5.02
C VAL A 114 3.28 11.22 6.07
N VAL A 115 2.99 11.50 7.33
CA VAL A 115 3.70 10.95 8.48
C VAL A 115 2.87 9.83 9.09
N VAL A 116 3.50 8.73 9.46
CA VAL A 116 2.83 7.58 10.10
C VAL A 116 3.51 7.26 11.42
N LEU A 117 2.72 7.22 12.49
CA LEU A 117 3.13 6.75 13.82
C LEU A 117 2.52 5.37 14.05
N SER A 118 3.31 4.31 13.94
CA SER A 118 2.84 2.93 13.99
C SER A 118 3.98 2.01 14.46
N GLY A 119 3.65 0.76 14.82
CA GLY A 119 4.61 -0.30 15.05
C GLY A 119 4.84 -1.14 13.80
N GLY A 120 5.73 -2.13 13.89
CA GLY A 120 6.16 -2.98 12.77
C GLY A 120 5.03 -3.53 11.88
N ALA A 121 4.06 -4.24 12.46
CA ALA A 121 2.98 -4.84 11.69
C ALA A 121 2.07 -3.80 11.00
N GLY A 122 1.72 -2.72 11.71
CA GLY A 122 0.88 -1.66 11.17
C GLY A 122 1.55 -0.86 10.06
N MET A 123 2.87 -0.65 10.16
CA MET A 123 3.63 0.00 9.10
C MET A 123 3.62 -0.83 7.80
N LEU A 124 3.69 -2.17 7.90
CA LEU A 124 3.59 -3.04 6.73
C LEU A 124 2.21 -2.97 6.06
N VAL A 125 1.15 -2.86 6.87
CA VAL A 125 -0.22 -2.68 6.36
C VAL A 125 -0.34 -1.38 5.57
N LEU A 126 0.23 -0.29 6.08
CA LEU A 126 0.18 1.01 5.42
C LEU A 126 1.25 1.23 4.35
N ALA A 127 2.21 0.32 4.18
CA ALA A 127 3.33 0.55 3.28
C ALA A 127 2.91 0.78 1.81
N ASN A 128 1.76 0.24 1.39
CA ASN A 128 1.19 0.47 0.05
C ASN A 128 0.79 1.94 -0.17
N LEU A 129 0.45 2.68 0.89
CA LEU A 129 0.18 4.12 0.81
C LEU A 129 1.35 4.89 0.19
N GLY A 130 2.59 4.43 0.39
CA GLY A 130 3.81 5.00 -0.20
C GLY A 130 3.78 5.11 -1.73
N VAL A 131 3.09 4.19 -2.43
CA VAL A 131 2.95 4.24 -3.90
C VAL A 131 2.01 5.36 -4.36
N ARG A 132 1.14 5.84 -3.47
CA ARG A 132 0.07 6.81 -3.76
C ARG A 132 0.39 8.22 -3.26
N VAL A 133 1.44 8.38 -2.45
CA VAL A 133 1.91 9.66 -1.90
C VAL A 133 3.32 9.99 -2.41
N GLU A 134 3.73 11.25 -2.37
CA GLU A 134 5.08 11.63 -2.80
C GLU A 134 6.14 11.20 -1.78
N LYS A 135 5.83 11.32 -0.49
CA LYS A 135 6.70 10.88 0.60
C LYS A 135 5.88 10.38 1.80
N MET A 136 6.15 9.16 2.23
CA MET A 136 5.62 8.59 3.47
C MET A 136 6.77 8.44 4.47
N THR A 137 6.69 9.11 5.61
CA THR A 137 7.71 9.02 6.65
C THR A 137 7.13 8.33 7.89
N CYS A 138 7.66 7.14 8.19
CA CYS A 138 7.31 6.34 9.35
C CYS A 138 8.23 6.72 10.51
N ILE A 139 7.65 7.27 11.57
CA ILE A 139 8.37 7.53 12.81
C ILE A 139 8.18 6.31 13.71
N VAL A 140 9.28 5.63 14.02
CA VAL A 140 9.24 4.39 14.81
C VAL A 140 8.97 4.67 16.30
N PRO A 141 8.42 3.71 17.06
CA PRO A 141 8.25 3.84 18.49
C PRO A 141 9.58 4.08 19.22
N ILE A 142 9.60 4.97 20.22
CA ILE A 142 10.80 5.33 21.00
C ILE A 142 11.53 4.15 21.67
N HIS A 143 10.89 3.00 21.85
CA HIS A 143 11.47 1.83 22.51
C HIS A 143 11.91 0.73 21.53
N ASP A 144 11.62 0.88 20.25
CA ASP A 144 11.97 -0.12 19.25
C ASP A 144 13.36 0.14 18.66
N PRO A 145 14.16 -0.93 18.41
CA PRO A 145 15.39 -0.81 17.66
C PRO A 145 15.10 -0.49 16.19
N VAL A 146 15.76 0.53 15.64
CA VAL A 146 15.52 0.99 14.27
C VAL A 146 15.97 -0.01 13.20
N GLU A 147 16.93 -0.87 13.53
CA GLU A 147 17.51 -1.87 12.62
C GLU A 147 16.45 -2.82 12.07
N TYR A 148 15.41 -3.12 12.86
CA TYR A 148 14.27 -3.94 12.43
C TYR A 148 13.57 -3.32 11.21
N TYR A 149 13.29 -2.01 11.29
CA TYR A 149 12.56 -1.29 10.26
C TYR A 149 13.38 -1.11 8.97
N TYR A 150 14.67 -0.80 9.09
CA TYR A 150 15.55 -0.72 7.91
C TYR A 150 15.71 -2.07 7.20
N ARG A 151 15.82 -3.17 7.95
CA ARG A 151 15.88 -4.52 7.37
C ARG A 151 14.58 -4.88 6.65
N ALA A 152 13.44 -4.59 7.26
CA ALA A 152 12.14 -4.80 6.62
C ALA A 152 12.01 -3.97 5.33
N ALA A 153 12.38 -2.68 5.36
CA ALA A 153 12.35 -1.80 4.20
C ALA A 153 13.17 -2.35 3.03
N GLY A 154 14.39 -2.82 3.30
CA GLY A 154 15.27 -3.41 2.30
C GLY A 154 14.72 -4.70 1.68
N LEU A 155 14.01 -5.52 2.48
CA LEU A 155 13.43 -6.78 2.01
C LEU A 155 12.22 -6.58 1.10
N PHE A 156 11.33 -5.64 1.44
CA PHE A 156 10.06 -5.45 0.75
C PHE A 156 10.09 -4.37 -0.34
N ASN A 157 11.19 -3.60 -0.44
CA ASN A 157 11.40 -2.58 -1.48
C ASN A 157 10.21 -1.60 -1.61
N PHE A 158 9.74 -1.08 -0.47
CA PHE A 158 8.65 -0.12 -0.42
C PHE A 158 9.04 1.19 -1.11
N GLN A 159 8.14 1.72 -1.94
CA GLN A 159 8.37 2.96 -2.68
C GLN A 159 7.95 4.16 -1.83
N ASN A 160 8.80 5.19 -1.79
CA ASN A 160 8.57 6.45 -1.07
C ASN A 160 8.32 6.29 0.44
N VAL A 161 8.67 5.16 1.04
CA VAL A 161 8.57 4.92 2.49
C VAL A 161 9.93 5.11 3.14
N TYR A 162 10.00 6.03 4.10
CA TYR A 162 11.22 6.38 4.82
C TYR A 162 11.00 6.16 6.32
N TYR A 163 12.02 5.65 7.02
CA TYR A 163 11.96 5.41 8.45
C TYR A 163 12.85 6.39 9.17
N VAL A 164 12.34 7.00 10.24
CA VAL A 164 13.10 7.93 11.08
C VAL A 164 12.90 7.57 12.54
N VAL A 165 13.94 7.84 13.34
CA VAL A 165 13.92 7.61 14.78
C VAL A 165 13.67 8.90 15.53
N PRO A 166 12.79 8.90 16.54
CA PRO A 166 12.59 10.07 17.40
C PRO A 166 13.73 10.26 18.41
N THR A 167 14.51 9.21 18.70
CA THR A 167 15.62 9.24 19.67
C THR A 167 16.85 8.50 19.13
N PRO A 168 18.08 8.88 19.54
CA PRO A 168 19.29 8.18 19.14
C PRO A 168 19.39 6.74 19.69
N THR A 169 18.82 6.51 20.87
CA THR A 169 18.79 5.22 21.55
C THR A 169 17.36 4.88 21.97
N PRO A 170 16.97 3.59 21.95
CA PRO A 170 15.69 3.16 22.49
C PRO A 170 15.52 3.55 23.96
N LEU A 171 14.33 4.01 24.33
CA LEU A 171 13.95 4.36 25.70
C LEU A 171 13.02 3.31 26.29
N ASP A 172 13.15 3.03 27.59
CA ASP A 172 12.25 2.11 28.27
C ASP A 172 10.94 2.79 28.68
N VAL A 173 9.82 2.18 28.28
CA VAL A 173 8.47 2.66 28.54
C VAL A 173 7.76 1.70 29.49
N LEU A 174 7.26 2.24 30.59
CA LEU A 174 6.48 1.53 31.59
C LEU A 174 5.00 1.82 31.41
N ALA A 175 4.17 0.79 31.44
CA ALA A 175 2.74 0.86 31.60
C ALA A 175 2.38 0.74 33.08
N VAL A 176 1.55 1.66 33.56
CA VAL A 176 0.89 1.60 34.86
C VAL A 176 -0.52 1.11 34.60
N LEU A 177 -0.85 -0.05 35.15
CA LEU A 177 -2.15 -0.70 34.99
C LEU A 177 -3.18 -0.11 35.96
N ASP A 178 -4.44 -0.47 35.78
CA ASP A 178 -5.59 -0.07 36.60
C ASP A 178 -5.50 -0.48 38.08
N ASP A 179 -4.69 -1.48 38.41
CA ASP A 179 -4.38 -1.87 39.79
C ASP A 179 -3.13 -1.18 40.37
N GLY A 180 -2.53 -0.25 39.62
CA GLY A 180 -1.33 0.49 39.98
C GLY A 180 -0.02 -0.27 39.73
N GLN A 181 -0.05 -1.52 39.25
CA GLN A 181 1.16 -2.27 38.91
C GLN A 181 1.90 -1.58 37.75
N GLN A 182 3.23 -1.55 37.83
CA GLN A 182 4.09 -1.05 36.75
C GLN A 182 4.77 -2.20 36.03
N VAL A 183 4.62 -2.24 34.71
CA VAL A 183 5.16 -3.30 33.84
C VAL A 183 5.81 -2.65 32.61
N ASP A 184 6.85 -3.25 32.05
CA ASP A 184 7.35 -2.84 30.74
C ASP A 184 6.24 -3.05 29.69
N VAL A 185 5.92 -2.01 28.93
CA VAL A 185 4.79 -2.03 28.00
C VAL A 185 4.88 -3.16 26.97
N ARG A 186 6.11 -3.56 26.57
CA ARG A 186 6.36 -4.66 25.61
C ARG A 186 6.04 -6.04 26.19
N HIS A 187 6.10 -6.18 27.51
CA HIS A 187 5.88 -7.46 28.19
C HIS A 187 4.43 -7.66 28.64
N VAL A 188 3.58 -6.63 28.57
CA VAL A 188 2.17 -6.73 28.98
C VAL A 188 1.44 -7.85 28.23
N ALA A 189 1.55 -7.88 26.90
CA ALA A 189 0.90 -8.89 26.06
C ALA A 189 1.48 -10.31 26.23
N LEU A 190 2.65 -10.45 26.86
CA LEU A 190 3.31 -11.75 27.10
C LEU A 190 2.88 -12.40 28.42
N ASN A 191 2.13 -11.69 29.26
CA ASN A 191 1.69 -12.17 30.56
C ASN A 191 0.17 -12.38 30.60
N PRO A 192 -0.32 -13.62 30.48
CA PRO A 192 -1.75 -13.92 30.51
C PRO A 192 -2.45 -13.49 31.80
N ALA A 193 -1.73 -13.39 32.93
CA ALA A 193 -2.31 -12.95 34.19
C ALA A 193 -2.76 -11.47 34.17
N LEU A 194 -2.27 -10.69 33.21
CA LEU A 194 -2.64 -9.30 33.02
C LEU A 194 -3.78 -9.13 32.01
N ALA A 195 -4.30 -10.20 31.40
CA ALA A 195 -5.24 -10.10 30.28
C ALA A 195 -6.51 -9.28 30.59
N GLU A 196 -7.01 -9.35 31.82
CA GLU A 196 -8.20 -8.63 32.27
C GLU A 196 -7.92 -7.18 32.69
N ARG A 197 -6.65 -6.79 32.80
CA ARG A 197 -6.20 -5.44 33.15
C ARG A 197 -6.21 -4.51 31.95
N HIS A 198 -6.11 -3.21 32.20
CA HIS A 198 -5.86 -2.23 31.16
C HIS A 198 -4.83 -1.19 31.60
N VAL A 199 -4.22 -0.52 30.63
CA VAL A 199 -3.21 0.50 30.91
C VAL A 199 -3.93 1.80 31.24
N GLU A 200 -3.70 2.32 32.44
CA GLU A 200 -4.21 3.62 32.88
C GLU A 200 -3.28 4.76 32.41
N ARG A 201 -1.96 4.54 32.47
CA ARG A 201 -0.97 5.52 32.01
C ARG A 201 0.37 4.91 31.58
N LEU A 202 1.10 5.64 30.75
CA LEU A 202 2.47 5.36 30.33
C LEU A 202 3.45 6.31 31.03
N LEU A 203 4.64 5.81 31.33
CA LEU A 203 5.75 6.55 31.92
C LEU A 203 7.05 6.17 31.21
N LEU A 204 7.99 7.11 31.12
CA LEU A 204 9.37 6.76 30.83
C LEU A 204 10.04 6.24 32.10
N ARG A 205 10.82 5.16 31.99
CA ARG A 205 11.62 4.65 33.12
C ARG A 205 12.58 5.72 33.66
N ASP A 206 13.19 6.48 32.75
CA ASP A 206 13.94 7.69 33.08
C ASP A 206 13.10 8.93 32.72
N PRO A 207 12.54 9.66 33.72
CA PRO A 207 11.78 10.87 33.47
C PRO A 207 12.58 11.98 32.77
N ALA A 208 13.91 12.03 32.94
CA ALA A 208 14.74 13.04 32.28
C ALA A 208 14.77 12.84 30.75
N ALA A 209 14.56 11.60 30.28
CA ALA A 209 14.50 11.28 28.85
C ALA A 209 13.33 11.95 28.13
N ALA A 210 12.30 12.44 28.84
CA ALA A 210 11.20 13.22 28.24
C ALA A 210 11.70 14.50 27.55
N GLN A 211 12.84 15.05 28.02
CA GLN A 211 13.48 16.25 27.51
C GLN A 211 14.51 15.96 26.40
N THR A 212 14.55 14.72 25.87
CA THR A 212 15.44 14.36 24.77
C THR A 212 15.13 15.26 23.56
N PRO A 213 16.12 16.00 23.02
CA PRO A 213 15.91 16.87 21.87
C PRO A 213 15.42 16.11 20.66
N LEU A 214 14.42 16.65 19.97
CA LEU A 214 13.86 16.02 18.79
C LEU A 214 14.84 16.15 17.61
N PRO A 215 15.21 15.05 16.92
CA PRO A 215 16.05 15.14 15.74
C PRO A 215 15.44 16.05 14.67
N ARG A 216 16.28 16.91 14.08
CA ARG A 216 15.84 17.89 13.06
C ARG A 216 15.01 17.27 11.93
N VAL A 217 15.43 16.10 11.43
CA VAL A 217 14.70 15.38 10.37
C VAL A 217 13.27 15.04 10.78
N VAL A 218 13.05 14.68 12.05
CA VAL A 218 11.72 14.34 12.56
C VAL A 218 10.88 15.62 12.71
N ALA A 219 11.46 16.67 13.28
CA ALA A 219 10.80 17.96 13.43
C ALA A 219 10.35 18.56 12.09
N GLU A 220 11.23 18.55 11.07
CA GLU A 220 10.92 19.04 9.73
C GLU A 220 9.83 18.20 9.07
N THR A 221 9.90 16.87 9.20
CA THR A 221 8.89 15.97 8.62
C THR A 221 7.50 16.20 9.24
N ILE A 222 7.40 16.39 10.57
CA ILE A 222 6.12 16.68 11.23
C ILE A 222 5.57 18.05 10.82
N ARG A 223 6.44 19.05 10.64
CA ARG A 223 6.07 20.41 10.24
C ARG A 223 5.54 20.45 8.80
N ASP A 224 6.20 19.74 7.90
CA ASP A 224 5.92 19.78 6.46
C ASP A 224 4.88 18.73 6.03
N ALA A 225 4.34 17.95 6.96
CA ALA A 225 3.33 16.94 6.71
C ALA A 225 1.97 17.55 6.34
N ASP A 226 1.31 16.96 5.35
CA ASP A 226 -0.09 17.21 5.05
C ASP A 226 -1.01 16.39 5.97
N ALA A 227 -0.55 15.21 6.37
CA ALA A 227 -1.27 14.31 7.27
C ALA A 227 -0.34 13.58 8.24
N ILE A 228 -0.81 13.40 9.47
CA ILE A 228 -0.20 12.56 10.50
C ILE A 228 -1.18 11.45 10.83
N ILE A 229 -0.83 10.22 10.46
CA ILE A 229 -1.62 9.02 10.68
C ILE A 229 -1.13 8.35 11.96
N LEU A 230 -2.04 8.14 12.89
CA LEU A 230 -1.84 7.43 14.15
C LEU A 230 -2.35 6.00 13.96
N GLY A 231 -1.46 5.02 13.94
CA GLY A 231 -1.78 3.61 13.71
C GLY A 231 -1.87 3.20 12.23
N PRO A 232 -2.43 2.02 11.91
CA PRO A 232 -2.94 1.04 12.88
C PRO A 232 -1.81 0.46 13.72
N GLY A 233 -2.07 0.05 14.96
CA GLY A 233 -1.04 -0.51 15.82
C GLY A 233 -1.40 -0.39 17.28
N SER A 234 -0.63 -1.04 18.15
CA SER A 234 -0.94 -1.03 19.57
C SER A 234 -1.00 0.39 20.10
N LEU A 235 -2.09 0.77 20.77
CA LEU A 235 -2.26 2.13 21.25
C LEU A 235 -1.11 2.51 22.19
N PHE A 236 -0.83 1.64 23.16
CA PHE A 236 0.13 1.89 24.24
C PHE A 236 1.57 1.53 23.89
N GLU A 237 1.80 0.59 22.97
CA GLU A 237 3.15 0.19 22.55
C GLU A 237 3.59 0.89 21.25
N SER A 238 2.69 1.18 20.31
CA SER A 238 3.11 1.68 19.00
C SER A 238 2.82 3.16 18.77
N VAL A 239 1.68 3.65 19.24
CA VAL A 239 1.18 4.99 18.87
C VAL A 239 1.55 6.05 19.91
N LEU A 240 1.18 5.83 21.16
CA LEU A 240 1.32 6.81 22.24
C LEU A 240 2.75 7.01 22.78
N PRO A 241 3.68 6.03 22.78
CA PRO A 241 5.00 6.22 23.39
C PRO A 241 5.78 7.44 22.90
N ASN A 242 5.68 7.76 21.61
CA ASN A 242 6.37 8.91 21.04
C ASN A 242 5.90 10.25 21.67
N MET A 243 4.66 10.29 22.17
CA MET A 243 4.09 11.47 22.84
C MET A 243 4.63 11.69 24.26
N LEU A 244 5.42 10.75 24.80
CA LEU A 244 6.13 10.93 26.08
C LEU A 244 7.33 11.87 25.96
N LEU A 245 7.78 12.18 24.74
CA LEU A 245 8.80 13.19 24.48
C LEU A 245 8.13 14.56 24.32
N ASP A 246 8.55 15.54 25.12
CA ASP A 246 7.89 16.84 25.16
C ASP A 246 7.96 17.58 23.83
N GLU A 247 9.12 17.62 23.19
CA GLU A 247 9.29 18.26 21.89
C GLU A 247 8.50 17.55 20.78
N PHE A 248 8.44 16.22 20.81
CA PHE A 248 7.68 15.43 19.85
C PHE A 248 6.18 15.74 19.94
N ARG A 249 5.63 15.65 21.15
CA ARG A 249 4.23 15.96 21.44
C ARG A 249 3.87 17.36 20.99
N GLN A 250 4.71 18.35 21.32
CA GLN A 250 4.51 19.73 20.92
C GLN A 250 4.57 19.92 19.40
N ALA A 251 5.50 19.25 18.71
CA ALA A 251 5.61 19.33 17.26
C ALA A 251 4.36 18.78 16.56
N VAL A 252 3.85 17.62 16.99
CA VAL A 252 2.63 17.03 16.42
C VAL A 252 1.41 17.90 16.72
N ALA A 253 1.28 18.40 17.95
CA ALA A 253 0.16 19.25 18.34
C ALA A 253 0.11 20.60 17.59
N LYS A 254 1.28 21.21 17.33
CA LYS A 254 1.38 22.49 16.58
C LYS A 254 1.31 22.31 15.06
N SER A 255 1.49 21.10 14.54
CA SER A 255 1.45 20.84 13.10
C SER A 255 0.06 21.20 12.53
N HIS A 256 0.03 21.75 11.31
CA HIS A 256 -1.22 21.97 10.57
C HIS A 256 -1.70 20.73 9.82
N ALA A 257 -0.89 19.66 9.82
CA ALA A 257 -1.24 18.38 9.23
C ALA A 257 -2.58 17.87 9.76
N ARG A 258 -3.35 17.19 8.90
CA ARG A 258 -4.56 16.49 9.32
C ARG A 258 -4.19 15.28 10.18
N LYS A 259 -4.78 15.15 11.37
CA LYS A 259 -4.51 14.02 12.26
C LYS A 259 -5.59 12.96 12.08
N ILE A 260 -5.19 11.78 11.66
CA ILE A 260 -6.10 10.67 11.37
C ILE A 260 -5.73 9.50 12.28
N TYR A 261 -6.64 9.03 13.13
CA TYR A 261 -6.44 7.84 13.94
C TYR A 261 -7.08 6.62 13.28
N ILE A 262 -6.33 5.53 13.16
CA ILE A 262 -6.85 4.24 12.70
C ILE A 262 -7.07 3.37 13.93
N CYS A 263 -8.33 3.21 14.30
CA CYS A 263 -8.71 2.48 15.51
C CYS A 263 -8.39 0.99 15.37
N ASN A 264 -7.99 0.36 16.47
CA ASN A 264 -7.73 -1.08 16.48
C ASN A 264 -9.02 -1.87 16.23
N LEU A 265 -8.91 -3.02 15.56
CA LEU A 265 -10.05 -3.90 15.29
C LEU A 265 -10.52 -4.67 16.52
N MET A 266 -9.58 -5.01 17.39
CA MET A 266 -9.77 -5.79 18.60
C MET A 266 -9.05 -5.11 19.76
N THR A 267 -9.55 -5.31 20.97
CA THR A 267 -8.85 -4.96 22.21
C THR A 267 -7.62 -5.83 22.38
N GLU A 268 -6.61 -5.28 23.05
CA GLU A 268 -5.35 -5.94 23.36
C GLU A 268 -5.34 -6.34 24.84
N PRO A 269 -5.16 -7.62 25.18
CA PRO A 269 -5.21 -8.09 26.56
C PRO A 269 -4.16 -7.39 27.42
N GLY A 270 -4.57 -6.89 28.59
CA GLY A 270 -3.71 -6.15 29.51
C GLY A 270 -3.41 -4.72 29.11
N ARG A 271 -3.83 -4.28 27.92
CA ARG A 271 -3.56 -2.93 27.39
C ARG A 271 -4.84 -2.13 27.21
N THR A 272 -5.71 -2.59 26.33
CA THR A 272 -6.97 -1.92 25.96
C THR A 272 -8.17 -2.81 26.28
N THR A 273 -8.04 -3.73 27.24
CA THR A 273 -9.15 -4.56 27.70
C THR A 273 -10.33 -3.69 28.12
N GLY A 274 -11.50 -3.95 27.53
CA GLY A 274 -12.72 -3.18 27.77
C GLY A 274 -12.81 -1.83 27.06
N PHE A 275 -11.81 -1.41 26.27
CA PHE A 275 -11.85 -0.12 25.59
C PHE A 275 -12.80 -0.13 24.39
N GLY A 276 -13.66 0.90 24.31
CA GLY A 276 -14.36 1.31 23.10
C GLY A 276 -13.55 2.33 22.28
N VAL A 277 -14.17 2.89 21.24
CA VAL A 277 -13.54 3.93 20.40
C VAL A 277 -13.26 5.20 21.22
N GLY A 278 -14.23 5.64 22.03
CA GLY A 278 -14.08 6.82 22.89
C GLY A 278 -12.94 6.69 23.89
N ASP A 279 -12.68 5.51 24.45
CA ASP A 279 -11.53 5.28 25.35
C ASP A 279 -10.20 5.50 24.63
N HIS A 280 -10.05 4.99 23.41
CA HIS A 280 -8.84 5.21 22.61
C HIS A 280 -8.62 6.70 22.34
N LEU A 281 -9.67 7.43 21.98
CA LEU A 281 -9.61 8.87 21.73
C LEU A 281 -9.30 9.67 22.99
N ARG A 282 -9.88 9.32 24.14
CA ARG A 282 -9.56 9.93 25.45
C ARG A 282 -8.09 9.76 25.79
N MET A 283 -7.51 8.58 25.53
CA MET A 283 -6.09 8.36 25.76
C MET A 283 -5.21 9.15 24.79
N ILE A 284 -5.55 9.21 23.50
CA ILE A 284 -4.83 10.06 22.55
C ILE A 284 -4.88 11.53 22.99
N LYS A 285 -6.04 12.04 23.35
CA LYS A 285 -6.23 13.42 23.84
C LYS A 285 -5.40 13.70 25.09
N ARG A 286 -5.34 12.75 26.03
CA ARG A 286 -4.54 12.85 27.26
C ARG A 286 -3.05 12.95 26.98
N TYR A 287 -2.50 12.13 26.08
CA TYR A 287 -1.05 12.10 25.81
C TYR A 287 -0.61 13.12 24.77
N ALA A 288 -1.39 13.31 23.72
CA ALA A 288 -1.03 14.16 22.60
C ALA A 288 -1.46 15.63 22.81
N GLY A 289 -2.44 15.88 23.67
CA GLY A 289 -2.99 17.22 23.94
C GLY A 289 -3.97 17.72 22.86
N PHE A 290 -4.40 16.85 21.95
CA PHE A 290 -5.38 17.13 20.90
C PHE A 290 -6.21 15.88 20.60
N SER A 291 -7.42 16.08 20.07
CA SER A 291 -8.20 15.00 19.48
C SER A 291 -7.86 14.89 17.98
N PRO A 292 -7.68 13.68 17.43
CA PRO A 292 -7.55 13.49 15.99
C PRO A 292 -8.71 14.17 15.24
N ASP A 293 -8.46 14.72 14.06
CA ASP A 293 -9.54 15.28 13.23
C ASP A 293 -10.53 14.19 12.80
N TYR A 294 -9.99 13.03 12.42
CA TYR A 294 -10.76 11.87 11.98
C TYR A 294 -10.33 10.61 12.73
N VAL A 295 -11.30 9.73 12.99
CA VAL A 295 -11.04 8.35 13.43
C VAL A 295 -11.66 7.37 12.44
N LEU A 296 -10.86 6.44 11.94
CA LEU A 296 -11.30 5.34 11.09
C LEU A 296 -11.67 4.15 11.97
N VAL A 297 -12.91 3.69 11.85
CA VAL A 297 -13.45 2.55 12.62
C VAL A 297 -13.97 1.51 11.64
N ASN A 298 -13.63 0.24 11.89
CA ASN A 298 -14.14 -0.85 11.08
C ASN A 298 -15.61 -1.13 11.41
N ALA A 299 -16.48 -0.97 10.42
CA ALA A 299 -17.93 -1.17 10.55
C ALA A 299 -18.37 -2.61 10.26
N GLN A 300 -17.51 -3.42 9.63
CA GLN A 300 -17.88 -4.77 9.23
C GLN A 300 -17.99 -5.70 10.43
N ARG A 301 -19.09 -6.47 10.45
CA ARG A 301 -19.29 -7.51 11.46
C ARG A 301 -18.23 -8.60 11.28
N ILE A 302 -17.57 -8.92 12.38
CA ILE A 302 -16.56 -9.97 12.41
C ILE A 302 -17.26 -11.33 12.46
N ASP A 303 -16.77 -12.27 11.64
CA ASP A 303 -17.31 -13.63 11.57
C ASP A 303 -17.36 -14.29 12.97
N PRO A 304 -18.47 -14.97 13.35
CA PRO A 304 -18.64 -15.55 14.69
C PRO A 304 -17.59 -16.61 15.08
N GLU A 305 -16.96 -17.30 14.12
CA GLU A 305 -15.87 -18.23 14.38
C GLU A 305 -14.58 -17.48 14.73
N VAL A 306 -14.26 -16.43 13.96
CA VAL A 306 -13.12 -15.54 14.25
C VAL A 306 -13.33 -14.86 15.60
N HIS A 307 -14.53 -14.35 15.87
CA HIS A 307 -14.87 -13.75 17.15
C HIS A 307 -14.60 -14.70 18.32
N ARG A 308 -14.99 -15.97 18.22
CA ARG A 308 -14.74 -16.98 19.25
C ARG A 308 -13.25 -17.24 19.48
N LEU A 309 -12.45 -17.26 18.41
CA LEU A 309 -11.00 -17.43 18.50
C LEU A 309 -10.35 -16.27 19.29
N TYR A 310 -10.75 -15.04 19.00
CA TYR A 310 -10.24 -13.85 19.67
C TYR A 310 -10.75 -13.73 21.11
N ALA A 311 -12.01 -14.06 21.37
CA ALA A 311 -12.57 -14.11 22.72
C ALA A 311 -11.84 -15.12 23.61
N ALA A 312 -11.43 -16.28 23.08
CA ALA A 312 -10.62 -17.24 23.80
C ALA A 312 -9.21 -16.72 24.18
N ALA A 313 -8.75 -15.65 23.52
CA ALA A 313 -7.52 -14.93 23.83
C ALA A 313 -7.77 -13.64 24.63
N ASN A 314 -8.95 -13.49 25.25
CA ASN A 314 -9.38 -12.28 25.98
C ASN A 314 -9.39 -11.01 25.14
N GLN A 315 -9.74 -11.14 23.86
CA GLN A 315 -9.88 -10.01 22.93
C GLN A 315 -11.33 -9.85 22.50
N SER A 316 -11.79 -8.61 22.48
CA SER A 316 -13.13 -8.21 22.07
C SER A 316 -13.05 -7.24 20.90
N PRO A 317 -13.98 -7.24 19.95
CA PRO A 317 -14.04 -6.21 18.92
C PRO A 317 -14.14 -4.81 19.51
N VAL A 318 -13.47 -3.84 18.90
CA VAL A 318 -13.63 -2.43 19.25
C VAL A 318 -14.70 -1.86 18.33
N TYR A 319 -15.89 -1.69 18.87
CA TYR A 319 -17.01 -1.05 18.19
C TYR A 319 -17.37 0.26 18.89
N LEU A 320 -18.18 1.06 18.20
CA LEU A 320 -18.85 2.21 18.80
C LEU A 320 -19.90 1.71 19.80
N ALA A 321 -19.88 2.25 21.01
CA ALA A 321 -20.89 1.95 22.02
C ALA A 321 -22.24 2.61 21.62
N PRO A 322 -23.41 2.03 21.96
CA PRO A 322 -24.71 2.63 21.66
C PRO A 322 -24.83 4.09 22.15
N GLU A 323 -24.29 4.37 23.33
CA GLU A 323 -24.24 5.70 23.97
C GLU A 323 -23.45 6.71 23.13
N GLU A 324 -22.40 6.27 22.44
CA GLU A 324 -21.58 7.13 21.59
C GLU A 324 -22.34 7.58 20.33
N TYR A 325 -23.33 6.81 19.86
CA TYR A 325 -24.21 7.26 18.77
C TYR A 325 -25.17 8.38 19.21
N GLU A 326 -25.47 8.48 20.51
CA GLU A 326 -26.37 9.50 21.05
C GLU A 326 -25.69 10.86 21.22
N GLU A 327 -24.36 10.90 21.38
CA GLU A 327 -23.54 12.14 21.45
C GLU A 327 -23.37 12.88 20.10
N THR A 328 -24.15 12.51 19.07
CA THR A 328 -24.04 13.10 17.73
C THR A 328 -24.38 14.59 17.71
N ALA A 329 -23.36 15.43 17.53
CA ALA A 329 -23.56 16.84 17.17
C ALA A 329 -24.00 16.95 15.70
N VAL A 330 -25.27 17.28 15.47
CA VAL A 330 -25.78 17.60 14.12
C VAL A 330 -25.21 18.96 13.70
N LEU A 331 -24.19 18.95 12.84
CA LEU A 331 -23.76 20.15 12.13
C LEU A 331 -24.84 20.54 11.13
N ALA A 332 -25.65 21.54 11.50
CA ALA A 332 -26.72 22.06 10.64
C ALA A 332 -26.10 22.92 9.54
N GLY A 333 -26.09 22.41 8.30
CA GLY A 333 -25.71 23.23 7.15
C GLY A 333 -25.18 22.48 5.94
N ASP A 334 -25.86 21.44 5.47
CA ASP A 334 -25.90 21.17 4.03
C ASP A 334 -27.09 20.28 3.67
N ARG A 335 -27.64 20.45 2.46
CA ARG A 335 -28.88 19.79 1.99
C ARG A 335 -28.73 18.29 1.68
N ASP A 336 -27.63 17.67 2.09
CA ASP A 336 -27.36 16.23 2.03
C ASP A 336 -26.84 15.74 3.39
N SER A 337 -27.67 15.90 4.42
CA SER A 337 -27.30 15.76 5.83
C SER A 337 -27.03 14.31 6.23
N GLN A 338 -25.90 13.74 5.82
CA GLN A 338 -25.27 12.65 6.54
C GLN A 338 -24.93 13.16 7.94
N ARG A 339 -25.59 12.62 8.97
CA ARG A 339 -25.24 12.87 10.36
C ARG A 339 -23.77 12.49 10.54
N ARG A 340 -22.90 13.49 10.72
CA ARG A 340 -21.49 13.25 11.04
C ARG A 340 -21.42 12.89 12.52
N LEU A 341 -21.11 11.62 12.80
CA LEU A 341 -20.85 11.16 14.15
C LEU A 341 -19.54 11.78 14.64
N VAL A 342 -19.56 12.41 15.82
CA VAL A 342 -18.39 13.04 16.43
C VAL A 342 -18.25 12.50 17.84
N ILE A 343 -17.07 11.96 18.18
CA ILE A 343 -16.76 11.41 19.50
C ILE A 343 -15.47 12.05 19.98
N GLU A 344 -15.46 12.57 21.21
CA GLU A 344 -14.28 13.24 21.80
C GLU A 344 -13.71 14.39 20.94
N GLY A 345 -14.49 14.94 20.02
CA GLY A 345 -14.08 15.98 19.08
C GLY A 345 -13.49 15.46 17.75
N SER A 346 -13.48 14.15 17.54
CA SER A 346 -13.04 13.50 16.29
C SER A 346 -14.24 13.10 15.43
N VAL A 347 -14.18 13.35 14.13
CA VAL A 347 -15.19 12.87 13.19
C VAL A 347 -14.99 11.38 12.95
N VAL A 348 -16.01 10.58 13.18
CA VAL A 348 -15.97 9.12 13.03
C VAL A 348 -16.28 8.74 11.59
N ILE A 349 -15.40 7.95 10.99
CA ILE A 349 -15.55 7.39 9.65
C ILE A 349 -15.64 5.88 9.76
N GLU A 350 -16.86 5.38 9.66
CA GLU A 350 -17.15 3.96 9.63
C GLU A 350 -16.99 3.42 8.21
N ALA A 351 -16.12 2.42 8.02
CA ALA A 351 -15.87 1.80 6.72
C ALA A 351 -15.51 0.32 6.86
N ASP A 352 -15.49 -0.40 5.74
CA ASP A 352 -14.86 -1.73 5.69
C ASP A 352 -13.35 -1.56 5.62
N LEU A 353 -12.66 -1.81 6.73
CA LEU A 353 -11.22 -1.57 6.87
C LEU A 353 -10.42 -2.85 7.11
N ALA A 354 -11.08 -4.00 7.16
CA ALA A 354 -10.49 -5.25 7.58
C ALA A 354 -10.73 -6.37 6.57
N SER A 355 -9.83 -7.35 6.60
CA SER A 355 -9.93 -8.59 5.84
C SER A 355 -9.46 -9.76 6.72
N SER A 356 -10.13 -10.90 6.61
CA SER A 356 -9.68 -12.13 7.26
C SER A 356 -8.64 -12.83 6.39
N VAL A 357 -7.44 -13.03 6.91
CA VAL A 357 -6.33 -13.66 6.18
C VAL A 357 -5.98 -14.99 6.85
N ILE A 358 -5.69 -16.01 6.05
CA ILE A 358 -5.20 -17.29 6.56
C ILE A 358 -3.70 -17.14 6.82
N GLN A 359 -3.30 -17.30 8.08
CA GLN A 359 -1.90 -17.30 8.50
C GLN A 359 -1.49 -18.71 8.90
N TYR A 360 -0.37 -19.17 8.36
CA TYR A 360 0.23 -20.43 8.75
C TYR A 360 1.19 -20.19 9.92
N THR A 361 0.83 -20.69 11.10
CA THR A 361 1.67 -20.61 12.30
C THR A 361 2.29 -21.98 12.57
N ALA A 362 3.60 -22.01 12.80
CA ALA A 362 4.29 -23.20 13.27
C ALA A 362 3.89 -23.48 14.72
N THR A 363 3.53 -24.72 15.01
CA THR A 363 3.14 -25.12 16.36
C THR A 363 4.39 -25.28 17.23
N LEU A 364 4.41 -24.71 18.44
CA LEU A 364 5.54 -24.87 19.38
C LEU A 364 5.83 -26.34 19.72
N GLU A 365 4.79 -27.18 19.71
CA GLU A 365 4.89 -28.63 20.00
C GLU A 365 5.38 -29.45 18.79
N ASN A 366 5.21 -28.95 17.57
CA ASN A 366 5.63 -29.61 16.33
C ASN A 366 6.00 -28.57 15.26
N PRO A 367 7.28 -28.15 15.18
CA PRO A 367 7.74 -27.11 14.25
C PRO A 367 7.50 -27.45 12.77
N ASN A 368 7.38 -28.75 12.44
CA ASN A 368 7.11 -29.23 11.08
C ASN A 368 5.62 -29.24 10.71
N GLN A 369 4.73 -29.00 11.67
CA GLN A 369 3.29 -28.86 11.41
C GLN A 369 2.92 -27.38 11.41
N SER A 370 2.44 -26.91 10.26
CA SER A 370 1.84 -25.59 10.12
C SER A 370 0.33 -25.70 10.35
N ARG A 371 -0.20 -24.88 11.25
CA ARG A 371 -1.63 -24.73 11.45
C ARG A 371 -2.10 -23.48 10.70
N ALA A 372 -3.08 -23.65 9.82
CA ALA A 372 -3.78 -22.53 9.22
C ALA A 372 -4.72 -21.91 10.26
N VAL A 373 -4.45 -20.67 10.65
CA VAL A 373 -5.27 -19.90 11.57
C VAL A 373 -5.81 -18.69 10.82
N ARG A 374 -7.13 -18.48 10.87
CA ARG A 374 -7.74 -17.28 10.30
C ARG A 374 -7.52 -16.12 11.27
N VAL A 375 -6.82 -15.09 10.80
CA VAL A 375 -6.46 -13.90 11.58
C VAL A 375 -7.15 -12.69 10.96
N LEU A 376 -7.73 -11.85 11.79
CA LEU A 376 -8.31 -10.58 11.35
C LEU A 376 -7.19 -9.53 11.28
N ARG A 377 -7.09 -8.84 10.14
CA ARG A 377 -6.12 -7.76 9.95
C ARG A 377 -6.78 -6.59 9.26
N HIS A 378 -6.23 -5.41 9.52
CA HIS A 378 -6.50 -4.27 8.68
C HIS A 378 -6.06 -4.55 7.24
N ASP A 379 -6.89 -4.14 6.29
CA ASP A 379 -6.62 -4.26 4.87
C ASP A 379 -5.92 -2.99 4.38
N GLY A 380 -4.69 -3.14 3.89
CA GLY A 380 -3.87 -2.01 3.47
C GLY A 380 -4.44 -1.25 2.28
N GLU A 381 -5.12 -1.92 1.36
CA GLU A 381 -5.72 -1.28 0.18
C GLU A 381 -6.96 -0.48 0.58
N LYS A 382 -7.84 -1.07 1.40
CA LYS A 382 -9.05 -0.37 1.91
C LYS A 382 -8.69 0.84 2.76
N LEU A 383 -7.69 0.70 3.65
CA LEU A 383 -7.18 1.82 4.44
C LEU A 383 -6.60 2.92 3.54
N THR A 384 -5.77 2.55 2.57
CA THR A 384 -5.17 3.51 1.62
C THR A 384 -6.24 4.28 0.85
N ALA A 385 -7.27 3.59 0.34
CA ALA A 385 -8.38 4.23 -0.37
C ALA A 385 -9.13 5.22 0.52
N THR A 386 -9.48 4.82 1.74
CA THR A 386 -10.21 5.64 2.71
C THR A 386 -9.41 6.87 3.13
N ILE A 387 -8.12 6.71 3.41
CA ILE A 387 -7.21 7.81 3.80
C ILE A 387 -7.10 8.82 2.66
N LEU A 388 -6.87 8.35 1.43
CA LEU A 388 -6.76 9.24 0.27
C LEU A 388 -8.07 9.98 -0.02
N GLU A 389 -9.21 9.35 0.21
CA GLU A 389 -10.51 10.01 0.09
C GLU A 389 -10.66 11.13 1.11
N LEU A 390 -10.26 10.92 2.37
CA LEU A 390 -10.27 11.96 3.39
C LEU A 390 -9.35 13.13 3.06
N LEU A 391 -8.19 12.86 2.46
CA LEU A 391 -7.24 13.90 2.07
C LEU A 391 -7.68 14.69 0.82
N ARG A 392 -8.61 14.16 0.01
CA ARG A 392 -9.17 14.87 -1.16
C ARG A 392 -10.37 15.75 -0.85
N ARG A 393 -11.07 15.50 0.26
CA ARG A 393 -12.30 16.23 0.65
C ARG A 393 -12.01 17.60 1.29
N THR A 394 -10.78 18.08 1.13
CA THR A 394 -10.21 19.33 1.65
C THR A 394 -9.54 20.06 0.51
#